data_AF-A0A3R7BCK8-F1
#
_entry.id   AF-A0A3R7BCK8-F1
#
_cell.length_a   1.000
_cell.length_b   1.000
_cell.length_c   1.000
_cell.angle_alpha   90.00
_cell.angle_beta   90.00
_cell.angle_gamma   90.00
#
_symmetry.space_group_name_H-M   'P 1'
#
loop_
_entity.id
_entity.type
_entity.pdbx_description
1 polymer ?
#
loop_
_entity_poly.entity_id
_entity_poly.type
_entity_poly.pdbx_seq_one_letter_code
_entity_poly.pdbx_strand_id
1 'polypeptide(L)'
;MKSLLVSSIEEYSGKSALIVALGLILREKGFKVGYFKPFCVGTTRINDELVDEDAYNTASVLNTGDDIEDICPVKLDRPYVEFVCSADPVSLKKRVMDSYKRISEDKDIVLV
;
A
#
# COMPACT_ATOMS: atom_id res chain seq x y z
N MET A 1 1.38 8.52 15.55
CA MET A 1 1.42 7.56 14.44
C MET A 1 2.53 6.54 14.64
N LYS A 2 2.23 5.25 14.51
CA LYS A 2 3.17 4.12 14.47
C LYS A 2 3.05 3.39 13.12
N SER A 3 4.09 2.67 12.72
CA SER A 3 4.10 1.91 11.46
C SER A 3 4.38 0.44 11.76
N LEU A 4 3.62 -0.47 11.15
CA LEU A 4 3.86 -1.91 11.24
C LEU A 4 4.08 -2.47 9.84
N LEU A 5 5.31 -2.90 9.56
CA LEU A 5 5.67 -3.54 8.30
C LEU A 5 5.44 -5.06 8.39
N VAL A 6 4.65 -5.60 7.47
CA VAL A 6 4.39 -7.03 7.31
C VAL A 6 5.09 -7.52 6.04
N SER A 7 6.16 -8.29 6.21
CA SER A 7 6.97 -8.82 5.11
C SER A 7 7.06 -10.35 5.14
N SER A 8 7.48 -10.95 4.03
CA SER A 8 7.68 -12.40 3.86
C SER A 8 8.77 -12.66 2.83
N ILE A 9 9.36 -13.85 2.90
CA ILE A 9 10.30 -14.38 1.89
C ILE A 9 9.58 -15.05 0.71
N GLU A 10 8.28 -15.32 0.83
CA GLU A 10 7.47 -16.00 -0.19
C GLU A 10 6.29 -15.14 -0.66
N GLU A 11 5.96 -15.25 -1.95
CA GLU A 11 4.74 -14.72 -2.53
C GLU A 11 3.52 -15.53 -2.04
N TYR A 12 2.33 -14.93 -2.08
CA TYR A 12 1.06 -15.58 -1.69
C TYR A 12 1.01 -16.20 -0.27
N SER A 13 1.95 -15.84 0.61
CA SER A 13 2.05 -16.35 1.98
C SER A 13 0.99 -15.82 2.97
N GLY A 14 -0.06 -15.14 2.50
CA GLY A 14 -1.14 -14.62 3.35
C GLY A 14 -0.89 -13.26 4.04
N LYS A 15 0.12 -12.48 3.62
CA LYS A 15 0.43 -11.15 4.19
C LYS A 15 -0.76 -10.20 4.20
N SER A 16 -1.47 -10.09 3.07
CA SER A 16 -2.64 -9.21 2.93
C SER A 16 -3.77 -9.63 3.87
N ALA A 17 -4.02 -10.94 4.02
CA ALA A 17 -5.01 -11.45 4.97
C ALA A 17 -4.64 -11.11 6.42
N LEU A 18 -3.35 -11.18 6.78
CA LEU A 18 -2.86 -10.77 8.10
C LEU A 18 -3.05 -9.26 8.32
N ILE A 19 -2.71 -8.43 7.32
CA ILE A 19 -2.92 -6.98 7.37
C ILE A 19 -4.40 -6.65 7.55
N VAL A 20 -5.28 -7.28 6.79
CA VAL A 20 -6.74 -7.10 6.90
C VAL A 20 -7.22 -7.45 8.32
N ALA A 21 -6.85 -8.63 8.82
CA ALA A 21 -7.25 -9.07 10.16
C ALA A 21 -6.77 -8.11 11.25
N LEU A 22 -5.49 -7.71 11.22
CA LEU A 22 -4.92 -6.77 12.16
C LEU A 22 -5.60 -5.39 12.09
N GLY A 23 -5.82 -4.88 10.87
CA GLY A 23 -6.44 -3.59 10.66
C GLY A 23 -7.89 -3.55 11.16
N LEU A 24 -8.68 -4.60 10.92
CA LEU A 24 -10.04 -4.71 11.44
C LEU A 24 -10.05 -4.73 12.98
N ILE A 25 -9.20 -5.54 13.62
CA ILE A 25 -9.09 -5.61 15.08
C ILE A 25 -8.68 -4.25 15.67
N LEU A 26 -7.75 -3.53 15.04
CA LEU A 26 -7.32 -2.21 15.49
C LEU A 26 -8.42 -1.17 15.33
N ARG A 27 -9.19 -1.21 14.24
CA ARG A 27 -10.35 -0.33 14.04
C ARG A 27 -11.43 -0.59 15.08
N GLU A 28 -11.74 -1.86 15.39
CA GLU A 28 -12.68 -2.22 16.46
C GLU A 28 -12.25 -1.68 17.83
N LYS A 29 -10.93 -1.54 18.05
CA LYS A 29 -10.36 -0.92 19.26
C LYS A 29 -10.33 0.62 19.21
N GLY A 30 -10.85 1.24 18.16
CA GLY A 30 -10.97 2.69 18.02
C GLY A 30 -9.76 3.40 17.41
N PHE A 31 -8.78 2.66 16.87
CA PHE A 31 -7.63 3.27 16.19
C PHE A 31 -7.98 3.76 14.79
N LYS A 32 -7.44 4.91 14.39
CA LYS A 32 -7.42 5.37 13.00
C LYS A 32 -6.35 4.60 12.23
N VAL A 33 -6.77 3.65 11.40
CA VAL A 33 -5.88 2.76 10.64
C VAL A 33 -5.67 3.30 9.23
N GLY A 34 -4.41 3.45 8.83
CA GLY A 34 -3.98 3.63 7.45
C GLY A 34 -3.37 2.35 6.88
N TYR A 35 -3.29 2.28 5.56
CA TYR A 35 -2.67 1.17 4.84
C TYR A 35 -1.81 1.72 3.69
N PHE A 36 -0.64 1.13 3.48
CA PHE A 36 0.29 1.57 2.46
C PHE A 36 0.99 0.37 1.81
N LYS A 37 0.90 0.25 0.50
CA LYS A 37 1.57 -0.81 -0.28
C LYS A 37 2.39 -0.10 -1.37
N PRO A 38 3.66 0.24 -1.12
CA PRO A 38 4.39 1.19 -1.95
C PRO A 38 4.55 0.80 -3.43
N PHE A 39 4.50 -0.51 -3.73
CA PHE A 39 4.73 -1.06 -5.06
C PHE A 39 3.53 -1.86 -5.54
N CYS A 40 3.04 -1.49 -6.72
CA CYS A 40 2.06 -2.25 -7.48
C CYS A 40 2.77 -3.35 -8.26
N VAL A 41 2.35 -4.60 -8.05
CA VAL A 41 2.95 -5.78 -8.68
C VAL A 41 1.95 -6.47 -9.62
N GLY A 42 0.64 -6.27 -9.41
CA GLY A 42 -0.40 -6.77 -10.30
C GLY A 42 -1.43 -5.69 -10.58
N THR A 43 -1.63 -5.34 -11.85
CA THR A 43 -2.60 -4.31 -12.24
C THR A 43 -3.92 -4.94 -12.69
N THR A 44 -5.02 -4.34 -12.27
CA THR A 44 -6.36 -4.63 -12.75
C THR A 44 -7.07 -3.32 -13.10
N ARG A 45 -8.23 -3.42 -13.75
CA ARG A 45 -9.04 -2.26 -14.13
C ARG A 45 -10.25 -2.14 -13.23
N ILE A 46 -10.32 -1.09 -12.43
CA ILE A 46 -11.45 -0.77 -11.55
C ILE A 46 -11.91 0.64 -11.88
N ASN A 47 -13.19 0.83 -12.19
CA ASN A 47 -13.75 2.14 -12.59
C ASN A 47 -12.95 2.85 -13.70
N ASP A 48 -12.52 2.09 -14.71
CA ASP A 48 -11.66 2.53 -15.82
C ASP A 48 -10.22 2.93 -15.47
N GLU A 49 -9.82 2.88 -14.19
CA GLU A 49 -8.45 3.17 -13.73
C GLU A 49 -7.62 1.89 -13.56
N LEU A 50 -6.32 2.01 -13.83
CA LEU A 50 -5.35 0.93 -13.63
C LEU A 50 -4.82 0.99 -12.19
N VAL A 51 -5.22 0.02 -11.37
CA VAL A 51 -4.92 -0.03 -9.93
C VAL A 51 -4.33 -1.39 -9.53
N ASP A 52 -3.64 -1.43 -8.40
CA ASP A 52 -3.24 -2.70 -7.78
C ASP A 52 -4.45 -3.34 -7.08
N GLU A 53 -4.82 -4.55 -7.50
CA GLU A 53 -6.02 -5.22 -6.98
C GLU A 53 -5.92 -5.48 -5.47
N ASP A 54 -4.76 -5.93 -5.00
CA ASP A 54 -4.51 -6.25 -3.59
C ASP A 54 -4.52 -4.97 -2.74
N ALA A 55 -3.93 -3.88 -3.25
CA ALA A 55 -4.00 -2.58 -2.60
C ALA A 55 -5.44 -2.09 -2.47
N TYR A 56 -6.20 -2.12 -3.56
CA TYR A 56 -7.57 -1.62 -3.62
C TYR A 56 -8.50 -2.42 -2.71
N ASN A 57 -8.45 -3.74 -2.79
CA ASN A 57 -9.29 -4.62 -1.98
C ASN A 57 -8.98 -4.47 -0.49
N THR A 58 -7.69 -4.44 -0.11
CA THR A 58 -7.28 -4.26 1.28
C THR A 58 -7.72 -2.91 1.83
N ALA A 59 -7.49 -1.82 1.08
CA ALA A 59 -7.92 -0.48 1.46
C ALA A 59 -9.44 -0.36 1.60
N SER A 60 -10.19 -0.99 0.69
CA SER A 60 -11.66 -1.01 0.70
C SER A 60 -12.21 -1.74 1.93
N VAL A 61 -11.68 -2.92 2.24
CA VAL A 61 -12.07 -3.69 3.45
C VAL A 61 -11.73 -2.93 4.72
N LEU A 62 -10.55 -2.31 4.76
CA LEU A 62 -10.14 -1.47 5.90
C LEU A 62 -10.85 -0.11 5.93
N ASN A 63 -11.60 0.26 4.89
CA ASN A 63 -12.30 1.53 4.73
C ASN A 63 -11.40 2.72 5.13
N THR A 64 -10.19 2.76 4.59
CA THR A 64 -9.18 3.75 5.00
C THR A 64 -9.53 5.17 4.55
N GLY A 65 -10.30 5.29 3.46
CA GLY A 65 -10.74 6.55 2.87
C GLY A 65 -9.64 7.33 2.14
N ASP A 66 -8.46 6.71 1.98
CA ASP A 66 -7.30 7.34 1.35
C ASP A 66 -7.29 7.10 -0.17
N ASP A 67 -6.64 8.00 -0.90
CA ASP A 67 -6.47 7.88 -2.36
C ASP A 67 -5.61 6.65 -2.71
N ILE A 68 -6.07 5.83 -3.66
CA ILE A 68 -5.37 4.62 -4.09
C ILE A 68 -3.99 4.94 -4.70
N GLU A 69 -3.81 6.10 -5.33
CA GLU A 69 -2.52 6.55 -5.86
C GLU A 69 -1.53 6.91 -4.74
N ASP A 70 -2.04 7.22 -3.55
CA ASP A 70 -1.22 7.44 -2.35
C ASP A 70 -0.96 6.15 -1.58
N ILE A 71 -1.91 5.21 -1.58
CA ILE A 71 -1.72 3.88 -0.99
C ILE A 71 -0.66 3.10 -1.78
N CYS A 72 -0.73 3.17 -3.11
CA CYS A 72 0.11 2.40 -4.02
C CYS A 72 0.74 3.27 -5.12
N PRO A 73 1.72 4.11 -4.77
CA PRO A 73 2.22 5.15 -5.67
C PRO A 73 3.15 4.63 -6.77
N VAL A 74 3.86 3.52 -6.60
CA VAL A 74 4.80 3.04 -7.61
C VAL A 74 4.16 1.95 -8.46
N LYS A 75 3.84 2.30 -9.71
CA LYS A 75 3.38 1.35 -10.72
C LYS A 75 4.57 0.76 -11.47
N LEU A 76 4.68 -0.57 -11.45
CA LEU A 76 5.64 -1.29 -12.29
C LEU A 76 5.04 -1.42 -13.70
N ASP A 77 5.33 -0.44 -14.54
CA ASP A 77 4.84 -0.33 -15.93
C ASP A 77 5.56 -1.23 -16.93
N ARG A 78 6.59 -1.95 -16.48
CA ARG A 78 7.47 -2.82 -17.25
C ARG A 78 8.06 -3.92 -16.35
N PRO A 79 8.70 -4.96 -16.90
CA PRO A 79 9.34 -6.00 -16.10
C PRO A 79 10.30 -5.42 -15.05
N TYR A 80 10.31 -6.00 -13.86
CA TYR A 80 11.04 -5.48 -12.70
C TYR A 80 12.51 -5.16 -12.99
N VAL A 81 13.21 -6.04 -13.72
CA VAL A 81 14.63 -5.84 -14.08
C VAL A 81 14.82 -4.56 -14.90
N GLU A 82 13.95 -4.31 -15.88
CA GLU A 82 14.00 -3.10 -16.71
C GLU A 82 13.62 -1.85 -15.93
N PHE A 83 12.63 -1.97 -15.03
CA PHE A 83 12.23 -0.90 -14.13
C PHE A 83 13.41 -0.45 -13.26
N VAL A 84 14.09 -1.38 -12.59
CA VAL A 84 15.21 -1.07 -11.70
C VAL A 84 16.38 -0.43 -12.44
N CYS A 85 16.67 -0.86 -13.67
CA CYS A 85 17.76 -0.29 -14.47
C CYS A 85 17.51 1.16 -14.92
N SER A 86 16.26 1.61 -14.93
CA SER A 86 15.86 2.91 -15.51
C SER A 86 15.24 3.87 -14.50
N ALA A 87 14.80 3.38 -13.34
CA ALA A 87 14.26 4.22 -12.28
C ALA A 87 15.36 5.08 -11.65
N ASP A 88 15.07 6.36 -11.41
CA ASP A 88 15.90 7.20 -10.55
C ASP A 88 15.59 6.92 -9.07
N PRO A 89 16.53 6.34 -8.28
CA PRO A 89 16.29 6.00 -6.89
C PRO A 89 15.90 7.20 -6.02
N VAL A 90 16.40 8.40 -6.34
CA VAL A 90 16.12 9.61 -5.56
C VAL A 90 14.67 10.03 -5.75
N SER A 91 14.21 10.14 -7.00
CA SER A 91 12.81 10.42 -7.33
C SER A 91 11.85 9.37 -6.77
N LEU A 92 12.23 8.09 -6.85
CA LEU A 92 11.38 6.97 -6.41
C LEU A 92 11.18 7.00 -4.91
N LYS A 93 12.28 7.17 -4.17
CA LYS A 93 12.24 7.36 -2.72
C LYS A 93 11.39 8.57 -2.35
N LYS A 94 11.57 9.70 -3.04
CA LYS A 94 10.77 10.90 -2.78
C LYS A 94 9.27 10.64 -2.98
N ARG A 95 8.88 9.97 -4.08
CA ARG A 95 7.49 9.62 -4.38
C ARG A 95 6.88 8.74 -3.27
N VAL A 96 7.58 7.68 -2.88
CA VAL A 96 7.13 6.78 -1.80
C VAL A 96 6.97 7.54 -0.47
N MET A 97 7.95 8.37 -0.10
CA MET A 97 7.92 9.12 1.16
C MET A 97 6.83 10.20 1.17
N ASP A 98 6.63 10.90 0.05
CA ASP A 98 5.60 11.95 -0.06
C ASP A 98 4.19 11.34 0.04
N SER A 99 3.94 10.20 -0.61
CA SER A 99 2.66 9.47 -0.49
C SER A 99 2.46 8.89 0.89
N TYR A 100 3.48 8.27 1.49
CA TYR A 100 3.39 7.77 2.86
C TYR A 100 3.07 8.87 3.87
N LYS A 101 3.64 10.07 3.68
CA LYS A 101 3.35 11.23 4.53
C LYS A 101 1.86 11.59 4.48
N ARG A 102 1.24 11.59 3.29
CA ARG A 102 -0.20 11.84 3.14
C ARG A 102 -1.05 10.74 3.79
N ILE A 103 -0.72 9.47 3.55
CA ILE A 103 -1.44 8.33 4.16
C ILE A 103 -1.35 8.34 5.68
N SER A 104 -0.19 8.68 6.23
CA SER A 104 0.04 8.64 7.67
C SER A 104 -0.51 9.86 8.42
N GLU A 105 -0.96 10.88 7.71
CA GLU A 105 -1.62 12.04 8.29
C GLU A 105 -2.92 11.62 8.98
N ASP A 106 -3.12 12.09 10.21
CA ASP A 106 -4.26 11.74 11.06
C ASP A 106 -4.49 10.25 11.35
N LYS A 107 -3.51 9.36 11.10
CA LYS A 107 -3.59 7.94 11.49
C LYS A 107 -2.84 7.66 12.79
N ASP A 108 -3.40 6.78 13.60
CA ASP A 108 -2.72 6.27 14.79
C ASP A 108 -1.69 5.19 14.43
N ILE A 109 -2.03 4.36 13.44
CA ILE A 109 -1.21 3.27 12.93
C ILE A 109 -1.35 3.12 11.43
N VAL A 110 -0.22 2.88 10.74
CA VAL A 110 -0.20 2.53 9.31
C VAL A 110 0.36 1.12 9.14
N LEU A 111 -0.40 0.26 8.50
CA LEU A 111 0.04 -1.08 8.10
C LEU A 111 0.73 -0.98 6.74
N VAL A 112 1.96 -1.50 6.65
CA VAL A 112 2.81 -1.47 5.45
C VAL A 112 3.12 -2.88 4.99
#